data_AF-A0AA37F9V5-F1
#
_entry.id   AF-A0AA37F9V5-F1
#
_cell.length_a   1.000
_cell.length_b   1.000
_cell.length_c   1.000
_cell.angle_alpha   90.00
_cell.angle_beta   90.00
_cell.angle_gamma   90.00
#
_symmetry.space_group_name_H-M   'P 1'
#
loop_
_entity.id
_entity.type
_entity.pdbx_description
1 polymer ?
#
loop_
_entity_poly.entity_id
_entity_poly.type
_entity_poly.pdbx_seq_one_letter_code
_entity_poly.pdbx_strand_id
1 'polypeptide(L)'
;MLVRDIDRALDVRVVVRVKQDTELMRMAAELRMKLPVFIYSRSGQLWMSTYVRKQDLDSRLSMALRRMDCRETRDAYVVDERINNVEQMSVVQKLLEVPSFAMNRSDSMNGYVNIYARFHHSHINLVSEELVKFAGEDKVVLDWLGPSPGITRIMDRINQEYRVTLVSYRVPGGDELPVLTGNLGEVELLAETKSSVGDADGFQVILYSSRPISGGKGLEEIDGSTGLYHAYFRHRLLAEMRRQSNEMHIMRIVHFIRPVGSELEVNVFLPESEAHDYLKVVAGSAVEGRVTLLRYMQYESGVWDLL
;
A
#
# COMPACT_ATOMS: atom_id res chain seq x y z
N MET A 1 9.08 -15.10 12.74
CA MET A 1 8.38 -13.83 13.03
C MET A 1 7.12 -13.78 12.20
N LEU A 2 6.00 -13.49 12.84
CA LEU A 2 4.68 -13.40 12.24
C LEU A 2 4.20 -11.95 12.18
N VAL A 3 3.24 -11.64 11.31
CA VAL A 3 2.64 -10.30 11.20
C VAL A 3 2.00 -9.85 12.52
N ARG A 4 1.45 -10.78 13.30
CA ARG A 4 0.89 -10.45 14.63
C ARG A 4 1.95 -9.94 15.62
N ASP A 5 3.21 -10.34 15.45
CA ASP A 5 4.31 -9.94 16.34
C ASP A 5 4.70 -8.47 16.11
N ILE A 6 4.38 -7.93 14.93
CA ILE A 6 4.68 -6.54 14.53
C ILE A 6 3.45 -5.63 14.53
N ASP A 7 2.30 -6.10 15.00
CA ASP A 7 1.00 -5.45 14.79
C ASP A 7 1.00 -3.96 15.16
N ARG A 8 1.65 -3.65 16.29
CA ARG A 8 1.78 -2.30 16.85
C ARG A 8 3.18 -1.70 16.74
N ALA A 9 4.06 -2.29 15.94
CA ALA A 9 5.40 -1.75 15.75
C ALA A 9 5.38 -0.37 15.05
N LEU A 10 4.36 -0.09 14.23
CA LEU A 10 3.99 1.28 13.83
C LEU A 10 2.81 1.74 14.70
N ASP A 11 3.15 2.42 15.79
CA ASP A 11 2.30 2.68 16.95
C ASP A 11 1.52 4.01 16.88
N VAL A 12 1.77 4.84 15.88
CA VAL A 12 1.02 6.07 15.61
C VAL A 12 0.25 5.94 14.29
N ARG A 13 -0.99 6.42 14.28
CA ARG A 13 -1.85 6.54 13.10
C ARG A 13 -2.07 8.01 12.78
N VAL A 14 -2.04 8.31 11.49
CA VAL A 14 -2.44 9.61 10.93
C VAL A 14 -3.50 9.43 9.85
N VAL A 15 -4.45 10.37 9.81
CA VAL A 15 -5.42 10.51 8.73
C VAL A 15 -5.34 11.92 8.18
N VAL A 16 -4.89 12.04 6.94
CA VAL A 16 -4.81 13.32 6.22
C VAL A 16 -5.84 13.30 5.11
N ARG A 17 -6.59 14.37 4.96
CA ARG A 17 -7.63 14.51 3.94
C ARG A 17 -7.26 15.68 3.05
N VAL A 18 -7.20 15.44 1.75
CA VAL A 18 -6.92 16.48 0.77
C VAL A 18 -8.12 16.65 -0.14
N LYS A 19 -8.67 17.86 -0.16
CA LYS A 19 -9.83 18.20 -0.99
C LYS A 19 -9.47 17.98 -2.45
N GLN A 20 -10.35 17.35 -3.21
CA GLN A 20 -10.25 17.24 -4.66
C GLN A 20 -11.58 17.66 -5.28
N ASP A 21 -11.52 18.23 -6.47
CA ASP A 21 -12.70 18.67 -7.21
C ASP A 21 -12.65 18.11 -8.63
N THR A 22 -12.83 16.80 -8.71
CA THR A 22 -12.92 16.07 -9.97
C THR A 22 -14.35 15.57 -10.19
N GLU A 23 -14.68 15.14 -11.42
CA GLU A 23 -16.05 14.73 -11.76
C GLU A 23 -16.48 13.50 -10.96
N LEU A 24 -15.62 12.49 -10.89
CA LEU A 24 -15.82 11.30 -10.06
C LEU A 24 -15.98 11.66 -8.58
N MET A 25 -15.18 12.57 -8.05
CA MET A 25 -15.26 13.00 -6.65
C MET A 25 -16.60 13.67 -6.33
N ARG A 26 -17.07 14.56 -7.22
CA ARG A 26 -18.38 15.21 -7.08
C ARG A 26 -19.50 14.18 -7.12
N MET A 27 -19.44 13.26 -8.07
CA MET A 27 -20.41 12.16 -8.17
C MET A 27 -20.40 11.25 -6.93
N ALA A 28 -19.23 10.81 -6.48
CA ALA A 28 -19.10 9.97 -5.28
C ALA A 28 -19.64 10.70 -4.04
N ALA A 29 -19.42 12.01 -3.92
CA ALA A 29 -19.99 12.82 -2.84
C ALA A 29 -21.52 12.92 -2.91
N GLU A 30 -22.10 13.13 -4.10
CA GLU A 30 -23.55 13.16 -4.31
C GLU A 30 -24.21 11.81 -3.94
N LEU A 31 -23.56 10.71 -4.30
CA LEU A 31 -24.03 9.35 -4.01
C LEU A 31 -23.65 8.88 -2.60
N ARG A 32 -22.93 9.70 -1.82
CA ARG A 32 -22.35 9.33 -0.50
C ARG A 32 -21.57 8.03 -0.54
N MET A 33 -20.91 7.78 -1.66
CA MET A 33 -20.10 6.59 -1.87
C MET A 33 -18.69 6.84 -1.39
N LYS A 34 -18.13 5.80 -0.79
CA LYS A 34 -16.72 5.74 -0.44
C LYS A 34 -16.05 4.82 -1.45
N LEU A 35 -15.09 5.36 -2.19
CA LEU A 35 -14.40 4.60 -3.24
C LEU A 35 -12.92 4.42 -2.89
N PRO A 36 -12.35 3.22 -3.02
CA PRO A 36 -10.92 3.01 -2.85
C PRO A 36 -10.15 3.82 -3.90
N VAL A 37 -9.09 4.51 -3.48
CA VAL A 37 -8.27 5.35 -4.37
C VAL A 37 -6.86 4.81 -4.38
N PHE A 38 -6.26 4.68 -5.56
CA PHE A 38 -4.85 4.38 -5.76
C PHE A 38 -4.17 5.60 -6.40
N ILE A 39 -3.16 6.16 -5.74
CA ILE A 39 -2.40 7.32 -6.25
C ILE A 39 -1.15 6.83 -6.96
N TYR A 40 -0.93 7.32 -8.17
CA TYR A 40 0.24 6.95 -8.99
C TYR A 40 0.75 8.13 -9.81
N SER A 41 1.99 8.01 -10.28
CA SER A 41 2.59 8.97 -11.21
C SER A 41 2.50 8.46 -12.65
N ARG A 42 2.06 9.30 -13.57
CA ARG A 42 2.02 9.04 -15.02
C ARG A 42 2.54 10.27 -15.75
N SER A 43 3.61 10.11 -16.52
CA SER A 43 4.25 11.19 -17.27
C SER A 43 4.63 12.40 -16.40
N GLY A 44 5.10 12.15 -15.17
CA GLY A 44 5.49 13.21 -14.22
C GLY A 44 4.32 13.95 -13.55
N GLN A 45 3.08 13.53 -13.78
CA GLN A 45 1.89 14.07 -13.14
C GLN A 45 1.29 13.07 -12.17
N LEU A 46 0.64 13.56 -11.12
CA LEU A 46 -0.11 12.73 -10.18
C LEU A 46 -1.52 12.43 -10.68
N TRP A 47 -1.84 11.15 -10.66
CA TRP A 47 -3.14 10.60 -11.01
C TRP A 47 -3.68 9.80 -9.84
N MET A 48 -5.00 9.67 -9.82
CA MET A 48 -5.69 8.73 -8.97
C MET A 48 -6.50 7.77 -9.83
N SER A 49 -6.45 6.50 -9.48
CA SER A 49 -7.31 5.45 -10.02
C SER A 49 -8.32 5.05 -8.96
N THR A 50 -9.55 4.81 -9.35
CA THR A 50 -10.58 4.23 -8.49
C THR A 50 -11.21 3.03 -9.18
N TYR A 51 -11.89 2.20 -8.38
CA TYR A 51 -12.61 1.03 -8.84
C TYR A 51 -14.04 1.12 -8.38
N VAL A 52 -14.98 0.94 -9.30
CA VAL A 52 -16.40 0.83 -9.02
C VAL A 52 -16.82 -0.60 -9.34
N ARG A 53 -17.17 -1.38 -8.33
CA ARG A 53 -17.57 -2.78 -8.53
C ARG A 53 -18.87 -2.82 -9.34
N LYS A 54 -18.96 -3.74 -10.30
CA LYS A 54 -20.16 -3.87 -11.15
C LYS A 54 -21.44 -4.14 -10.35
N GLN A 55 -21.30 -4.84 -9.23
CA GLN A 55 -22.42 -5.14 -8.32
C GLN A 55 -22.94 -3.92 -7.55
N ASP A 56 -22.15 -2.84 -7.44
CA ASP A 56 -22.54 -1.61 -6.74
C ASP A 56 -23.20 -0.59 -7.70
N LEU A 57 -23.37 -0.95 -8.98
CA LEU A 57 -23.91 -0.05 -9.99
C LEU A 57 -25.42 0.15 -9.87
N ASP A 58 -25.81 1.41 -9.74
CA ASP A 58 -27.16 1.86 -10.06
C ASP A 58 -27.20 2.55 -11.44
N SER A 59 -28.39 2.97 -11.87
CA SER A 59 -28.58 3.62 -13.16
C SER A 59 -27.87 4.98 -13.28
N ARG A 60 -27.69 5.72 -12.17
CA ARG A 60 -27.01 7.02 -12.16
C ARG A 60 -25.52 6.84 -12.31
N LEU A 61 -24.93 5.94 -11.53
CA LEU A 61 -23.52 5.59 -11.56
C LEU A 61 -23.13 5.00 -12.91
N SER A 62 -23.98 4.13 -13.47
CA SER A 62 -23.78 3.57 -14.81
C SER A 62 -23.76 4.64 -15.90
N MET A 63 -24.64 5.65 -15.84
CA MET A 63 -24.63 6.76 -16.80
C MET A 63 -23.41 7.65 -16.66
N ALA A 64 -22.97 7.92 -15.43
CA ALA A 64 -21.79 8.73 -15.18
C ALA A 64 -20.51 8.05 -15.66
N LEU A 65 -20.33 6.76 -15.33
CA LEU A 65 -19.19 5.97 -15.80
C LEU A 65 -19.13 5.88 -17.33
N ARG A 66 -20.27 5.83 -18.03
CA ARG A 66 -20.29 5.87 -19.51
C ARG A 66 -19.80 7.17 -20.11
N ARG A 67 -19.83 8.28 -19.36
CA ARG A 67 -19.30 9.58 -19.79
C ARG A 67 -17.81 9.72 -19.49
N MET A 68 -17.31 8.93 -18.55
CA MET A 68 -15.90 8.87 -18.17
C MET A 68 -15.18 7.85 -19.06
N ASP A 69 -13.90 8.07 -19.32
CA ASP A 69 -13.04 7.11 -20.03
C ASP A 69 -12.66 5.95 -19.09
N CYS A 70 -13.64 5.08 -18.83
CA CYS A 70 -13.50 3.96 -17.90
C CYS A 70 -12.97 2.73 -18.62
N ARG A 71 -12.02 2.03 -17.98
CA ARG A 71 -11.65 0.67 -18.38
C ARG A 71 -12.51 -0.35 -17.66
N GLU A 72 -13.17 -1.22 -18.41
CA GLU A 72 -13.93 -2.33 -17.85
C GLU A 72 -13.01 -3.53 -17.55
N THR A 73 -13.04 -4.02 -16.31
CA THR A 73 -12.43 -5.32 -15.93
C THR A 73 -13.52 -6.37 -15.78
N ARG A 74 -13.16 -7.57 -15.29
CA ARG A 74 -14.15 -8.63 -15.04
C ARG A 74 -15.22 -8.16 -14.05
N ASP A 75 -14.79 -7.60 -12.93
CA ASP A 75 -15.64 -7.37 -11.75
C ASP A 75 -15.83 -5.87 -11.40
N ALA A 76 -15.14 -4.96 -12.09
CA ALA A 76 -15.20 -3.52 -11.83
C ALA A 76 -15.08 -2.65 -13.09
N TYR A 77 -15.36 -1.36 -12.91
CA TYR A 77 -14.95 -0.28 -13.80
C TYR A 77 -13.81 0.49 -13.13
N VAL A 78 -12.70 0.65 -13.84
CA VAL A 78 -11.54 1.43 -13.42
C VAL A 78 -11.66 2.82 -14.02
N VAL A 79 -11.55 3.85 -13.18
CA VAL A 79 -11.60 5.24 -13.61
C VAL A 79 -10.32 5.93 -13.16
N ASP A 80 -9.62 6.52 -14.12
CA ASP A 80 -8.45 7.34 -13.85
C ASP A 80 -8.79 8.82 -13.96
N GLU A 81 -8.38 9.59 -12.96
CA GLU A 81 -8.51 11.03 -12.98
C GLU A 81 -7.21 11.70 -12.54
N ARG A 82 -6.94 12.86 -13.12
CA ARG A 82 -5.82 13.69 -12.71
C ARG A 82 -6.13 14.33 -11.35
N ILE A 83 -5.14 14.33 -10.45
CA ILE A 83 -5.23 15.06 -9.19
C ILE A 83 -5.15 16.57 -9.49
N ASN A 84 -6.17 17.33 -9.08
CA ASN A 84 -6.27 18.77 -9.37
C ASN A 84 -5.48 19.61 -8.36
N ASN A 85 -5.60 19.31 -7.07
CA ASN A 85 -4.85 20.00 -6.01
C ASN A 85 -3.48 19.34 -5.80
N VAL A 86 -2.60 19.45 -6.80
CA VAL A 86 -1.27 18.80 -6.82
C VAL A 86 -0.35 19.35 -5.73
N GLU A 87 -0.36 20.67 -5.53
CA GLU A 87 0.44 21.34 -4.48
C GLU A 87 0.08 20.79 -3.10
N GLN A 88 -1.20 20.71 -2.77
CA GLN A 88 -1.67 20.15 -1.51
C GLN A 88 -1.38 18.65 -1.40
N MET A 89 -1.37 17.92 -2.52
CA MET A 89 -1.02 16.51 -2.53
C MET A 89 0.48 16.25 -2.30
N SER A 90 1.32 17.28 -2.40
CA SER A 90 2.74 17.16 -2.06
C SER A 90 2.96 16.79 -0.60
N VAL A 91 2.04 17.15 0.32
CA VAL A 91 2.10 16.70 1.73
C VAL A 91 2.18 15.19 1.83
N VAL A 92 1.40 14.47 1.00
CA VAL A 92 1.37 13.00 1.02
C VAL A 92 2.69 12.45 0.48
N GLN A 93 3.24 13.05 -0.57
CA GLN A 93 4.56 12.67 -1.09
C GLN A 93 5.65 12.84 -0.03
N LYS A 94 5.64 13.97 0.68
CA LYS A 94 6.60 14.24 1.76
C LYS A 94 6.45 13.30 2.95
N LEU A 95 5.23 12.97 3.33
CA LEU A 95 5.00 11.97 4.37
C LEU A 95 5.50 10.58 3.97
N LEU A 96 5.38 10.18 2.71
CA LEU A 96 5.92 8.90 2.22
C LEU A 96 7.45 8.84 2.25
N GLU A 97 8.14 9.99 2.23
CA GLU A 97 9.60 10.08 2.38
C GLU A 97 10.05 9.72 3.81
N VAL A 98 9.18 9.85 4.82
CA VAL A 98 9.50 9.52 6.22
C VAL A 98 9.79 8.01 6.35
N PRO A 99 10.92 7.58 6.95
CA PRO A 99 11.37 6.19 6.94
C PRO A 99 10.35 5.18 7.47
N SER A 100 9.69 5.48 8.59
CA SER A 100 8.70 4.59 9.21
C SER A 100 7.27 4.75 8.68
N PHE A 101 7.04 5.57 7.67
CA PHE A 101 5.68 5.91 7.24
C PHE A 101 5.13 4.88 6.24
N ALA A 102 4.07 4.17 6.64
CA ALA A 102 3.38 3.18 5.83
C ALA A 102 1.94 3.61 5.58
N MET A 103 1.60 3.91 4.32
CA MET A 103 0.22 4.11 3.90
C MET A 103 -0.46 2.74 3.77
N ASN A 104 -1.54 2.53 4.53
CA ASN A 104 -2.28 1.27 4.51
C ASN A 104 -3.55 1.36 3.68
N ARG A 105 -4.05 2.57 3.44
CA ARG A 105 -5.32 2.78 2.74
C ARG A 105 -5.42 4.21 2.21
N SER A 106 -6.06 4.33 1.06
CA SER A 106 -6.58 5.60 0.55
C SER A 106 -7.97 5.41 -0.04
N ASP A 107 -8.85 6.38 0.20
CA ASP A 107 -10.20 6.40 -0.37
C ASP A 107 -10.65 7.81 -0.68
N SER A 108 -11.71 7.93 -1.48
CA SER A 108 -12.42 9.17 -1.72
C SER A 108 -13.74 9.17 -0.96
N MET A 109 -14.03 10.29 -0.28
CA MET A 109 -15.30 10.50 0.40
C MET A 109 -15.56 12.00 0.56
N ASN A 110 -16.78 12.45 0.23
CA ASN A 110 -17.23 13.83 0.42
C ASN A 110 -16.31 14.89 -0.24
N GLY A 111 -15.76 14.60 -1.42
CA GLY A 111 -14.85 15.51 -2.13
C GLY A 111 -13.43 15.58 -1.56
N TYR A 112 -13.02 14.61 -0.76
CA TYR A 112 -11.65 14.47 -0.26
C TYR A 112 -11.06 13.15 -0.70
N VAL A 113 -9.76 13.13 -1.00
CA VAL A 113 -8.92 11.95 -0.88
C VAL A 113 -8.48 11.85 0.57
N ASN A 114 -8.85 10.77 1.24
CA ASN A 114 -8.46 10.46 2.61
C ASN A 114 -7.30 9.46 2.56
N ILE A 115 -6.20 9.81 3.21
CA ILE A 115 -4.99 8.99 3.32
C ILE A 115 -4.88 8.49 4.76
N TYR A 116 -4.80 7.18 4.91
CA TYR A 116 -4.68 6.50 6.20
C TYR A 116 -3.31 5.83 6.25
N ALA A 117 -2.51 6.23 7.23
CA ALA A 117 -1.16 5.72 7.40
C ALA A 117 -0.83 5.45 8.86
N ARG A 118 0.17 4.60 9.05
CA ARG A 118 0.83 4.36 10.32
C ARG A 118 2.30 4.76 10.24
N PHE A 119 2.87 5.09 11.39
CA PHE A 119 4.32 5.29 11.54
C PHE A 119 4.75 5.04 12.98
N HIS A 120 6.06 4.96 13.22
CA HIS A 120 6.63 4.79 14.55
C HIS A 120 6.78 6.13 15.26
N HIS A 121 6.47 6.21 16.55
CA HIS A 121 6.50 7.45 17.32
C HIS A 121 7.85 8.16 17.31
N SER A 122 8.97 7.46 17.06
CA SER A 122 10.30 8.10 16.92
C SER A 122 10.33 9.17 15.81
N HIS A 123 9.44 9.08 14.82
CA HIS A 123 9.31 10.05 13.73
C HIS A 123 8.13 11.02 13.87
N ILE A 124 7.51 11.15 15.06
CA ILE A 124 6.37 12.06 15.28
C ILE A 124 6.72 13.51 14.94
N ASN A 125 7.95 13.95 15.22
CA ASN A 125 8.39 15.31 14.92
C ASN A 125 8.51 15.53 13.41
N LEU A 126 9.13 14.60 12.67
CA LEU A 126 9.22 14.68 11.19
C LEU A 126 7.83 14.73 10.55
N VAL A 127 6.92 13.85 10.98
CA VAL A 127 5.54 13.85 10.47
C VAL A 127 4.82 15.16 10.80
N SER A 128 4.96 15.65 12.03
CA SER A 128 4.32 16.90 12.46
C SER A 128 4.85 18.11 11.69
N GLU A 129 6.16 18.18 11.46
CA GLU A 129 6.80 19.24 10.67
C GLU A 129 6.26 19.29 9.24
N GLU A 130 6.10 18.14 8.59
CA GLU A 130 5.49 18.09 7.25
C GLU A 130 4.02 18.51 7.25
N LEU A 131 3.24 18.11 8.26
CA LEU A 131 1.83 18.49 8.37
C LEU A 131 1.63 19.97 8.66
N VAL A 132 2.48 20.57 9.50
CA VAL A 132 2.38 21.99 9.91
C VAL A 132 2.60 22.94 8.73
N LYS A 133 3.37 22.54 7.71
CA LYS A 133 3.55 23.35 6.48
C LYS A 133 2.25 23.65 5.75
N PHE A 134 1.23 22.81 5.95
CA PHE A 134 -0.11 22.96 5.35
C PHE A 134 -1.16 23.36 6.40
N ALA A 135 -0.74 23.71 7.62
CA ALA A 135 -1.66 24.18 8.66
C ALA A 135 -2.29 25.52 8.25
N GLY A 136 -3.62 25.57 8.24
CA GLY A 136 -4.38 26.74 7.81
C GLY A 136 -4.79 26.74 6.33
N GLU A 137 -4.40 25.72 5.56
CA GLU A 137 -4.96 25.53 4.22
C GLU A 137 -6.32 24.81 4.29
N ASP A 138 -7.38 25.43 3.75
CA ASP A 138 -8.73 24.85 3.72
C ASP A 138 -8.84 23.54 2.92
N LYS A 139 -7.80 23.21 2.16
CA LYS A 139 -7.75 22.05 1.27
C LYS A 139 -7.06 20.84 1.90
N VAL A 140 -6.33 20.99 3.00
CA VAL A 140 -5.64 19.91 3.71
C VAL A 140 -6.14 19.87 5.15
N VAL A 141 -6.73 18.74 5.54
CA VAL A 141 -7.31 18.56 6.86
C VAL A 141 -6.61 17.38 7.55
N LEU A 142 -6.05 17.65 8.72
CA LEU A 142 -5.63 16.62 9.66
C LEU A 142 -6.86 16.12 10.42
N ASP A 143 -7.36 14.94 10.05
CA ASP A 143 -8.57 14.36 10.62
C ASP A 143 -8.27 13.56 11.90
N TRP A 144 -7.10 12.93 11.97
CA TRP A 144 -6.66 12.16 13.12
C TRP A 144 -5.14 12.11 13.23
N LEU A 145 -4.61 12.22 14.45
CA LEU A 145 -3.23 11.91 14.81
C LEU A 145 -3.21 11.33 16.24
N GLY A 146 -2.73 10.10 16.40
CA GLY A 146 -2.72 9.47 17.72
C GLY A 146 -2.42 7.97 17.66
N PRO A 147 -2.66 7.22 18.74
CA PRO A 147 -2.32 5.79 18.81
C PRO A 147 -2.91 4.97 17.66
N SER A 148 -2.07 4.12 17.08
CA SER A 148 -2.46 3.15 16.06
C SER A 148 -3.21 1.97 16.68
N PRO A 149 -4.34 1.54 16.09
CA PRO A 149 -5.03 0.33 16.54
C PRO A 149 -4.30 -0.97 16.16
N GLY A 150 -3.22 -0.89 15.39
CA GLY A 150 -2.51 -2.04 14.81
C GLY A 150 -2.96 -2.40 13.39
N ILE A 151 -2.09 -3.04 12.60
CA ILE A 151 -2.38 -3.44 11.22
C ILE A 151 -3.53 -4.44 11.13
N THR A 152 -3.60 -5.39 12.08
CA THR A 152 -4.63 -6.43 12.11
C THR A 152 -6.03 -5.82 12.15
N ARG A 153 -6.27 -4.91 13.10
CA ARG A 153 -7.56 -4.21 13.24
C ARG A 153 -7.84 -3.23 12.10
N ILE A 154 -6.82 -2.65 11.47
CA ILE A 154 -6.99 -1.82 10.28
C ILE A 154 -7.49 -2.68 9.11
N MET A 155 -6.88 -3.84 8.91
CA MET A 155 -7.25 -4.76 7.84
C MET A 155 -8.63 -5.37 8.06
N ASP A 156 -9.03 -5.69 9.29
CA ASP A 156 -10.40 -6.10 9.61
C ASP A 156 -11.43 -5.03 9.17
N ARG A 157 -11.14 -3.75 9.47
CA ARG A 157 -12.00 -2.62 9.05
C ARG A 157 -12.04 -2.44 7.55
N ILE A 158 -10.90 -2.60 6.88
CA ILE A 158 -10.82 -2.53 5.43
C ILE A 158 -11.67 -3.64 4.80
N ASN A 159 -11.54 -4.88 5.30
CA ASN A 159 -12.29 -6.04 4.81
C ASN A 159 -13.81 -5.91 5.00
N GLN A 160 -14.26 -5.20 6.03
CA GLN A 160 -15.68 -4.87 6.22
C GLN A 160 -16.21 -3.91 5.15
N GLU A 161 -15.36 -3.08 4.54
CA GLU A 161 -15.78 -2.09 3.55
C GLU A 161 -15.66 -2.61 2.12
N TYR A 162 -14.51 -3.19 1.77
CA TYR A 162 -14.28 -3.86 0.50
C TYR A 162 -13.53 -5.16 0.79
N ARG A 163 -14.23 -6.29 0.65
CA ARG A 163 -13.71 -7.65 0.89
C ARG A 163 -12.27 -7.76 0.38
N VAL A 164 -11.39 -8.31 1.21
CA VAL A 164 -9.97 -8.44 0.96
C VAL A 164 -9.65 -9.89 0.62
N THR A 165 -8.70 -10.07 -0.29
CA THR A 165 -8.12 -11.36 -0.65
C THR A 165 -6.62 -11.34 -0.36
N LEU A 166 -6.09 -12.46 0.12
CA LEU A 166 -4.66 -12.73 0.23
C LEU A 166 -4.19 -13.53 -0.99
N VAL A 167 -3.14 -13.03 -1.63
CA VAL A 167 -2.34 -13.76 -2.61
C VAL A 167 -0.94 -13.93 -2.04
N SER A 168 -0.52 -15.18 -1.82
CA SER A 168 0.82 -15.52 -1.33
C SER A 168 1.58 -16.32 -2.38
N TYR A 169 2.84 -15.98 -2.62
CA TYR A 169 3.69 -16.71 -3.56
C TYR A 169 5.17 -16.61 -3.15
N ARG A 170 6.01 -17.50 -3.70
CA ARG A 170 7.46 -17.44 -3.56
C ARG A 170 8.14 -17.06 -4.86
N VAL A 171 9.24 -16.34 -4.73
CA VAL A 171 10.17 -16.02 -5.83
C VAL A 171 11.61 -16.32 -5.39
N PRO A 172 12.52 -16.65 -6.32
CA PRO A 172 13.96 -16.75 -6.01
C PRO A 172 14.46 -15.44 -5.40
N GLY A 173 15.32 -15.49 -4.38
CA GLY A 173 15.68 -14.31 -3.58
C GLY A 173 16.55 -13.25 -4.25
N GLY A 174 17.14 -13.55 -5.42
CA GLY A 174 17.96 -12.60 -6.18
C GLY A 174 19.27 -12.19 -5.49
N ASP A 175 20.06 -11.37 -6.19
CA ASP A 175 21.35 -10.87 -5.68
C ASP A 175 21.17 -9.80 -4.59
N GLU A 176 19.97 -9.25 -4.45
CA GLU A 176 19.61 -8.25 -3.45
C GLU A 176 19.09 -8.86 -2.13
N LEU A 177 18.93 -10.19 -2.08
CA LEU A 177 18.64 -10.96 -0.86
C LEU A 177 19.52 -10.55 0.32
N PRO A 178 20.84 -10.27 0.19
CA PRO A 178 21.70 -9.86 1.30
C PRO A 178 21.30 -8.54 1.97
N VAL A 179 20.49 -7.67 1.37
CA VAL A 179 19.93 -6.51 2.11
C VAL A 179 18.82 -6.97 3.06
N LEU A 180 18.07 -8.00 2.65
CA LEU A 180 17.01 -8.64 3.43
C LEU A 180 17.48 -9.83 4.28
N THR A 181 18.73 -10.31 4.11
CA THR A 181 19.25 -11.52 4.79
C THR A 181 20.68 -11.38 5.29
N GLY A 182 21.34 -10.26 5.01
CA GLY A 182 22.80 -10.11 5.00
C GLY A 182 23.54 -10.63 6.20
N ASN A 183 23.90 -11.92 6.14
CA ASN A 183 24.69 -12.62 7.17
C ASN A 183 24.15 -12.45 8.60
N LEU A 184 22.84 -12.32 8.77
CA LEU A 184 22.23 -12.09 10.08
C LEU A 184 22.08 -13.37 10.92
N GLY A 185 22.47 -14.54 10.40
CA GLY A 185 22.25 -15.82 11.08
C GLY A 185 20.76 -16.12 11.24
N GLU A 186 20.37 -16.72 12.37
CA GLU A 186 18.96 -17.01 12.74
C GLU A 186 18.12 -15.75 13.10
N VAL A 187 18.33 -14.61 12.44
CA VAL A 187 17.41 -13.45 12.60
C VAL A 187 16.19 -13.70 11.74
N GLU A 188 15.03 -13.66 12.37
CA GLU A 188 13.77 -13.68 11.66
C GLU A 188 13.43 -12.26 11.22
N LEU A 189 13.14 -12.11 9.93
CA LEU A 189 12.88 -10.82 9.29
C LEU A 189 11.52 -10.82 8.61
N LEU A 190 10.87 -9.68 8.70
CA LEU A 190 9.65 -9.37 7.96
C LEU A 190 9.79 -7.97 7.38
N ALA A 191 9.42 -7.77 6.13
CA ALA A 191 9.44 -6.47 5.47
C ALA A 191 8.01 -6.05 5.10
N GLU A 192 7.57 -4.86 5.49
CA GLU A 192 6.37 -4.21 4.97
C GLU A 192 6.78 -3.23 3.87
N THR A 193 6.23 -3.39 2.66
CA THR A 193 6.49 -2.44 1.58
C THR A 193 5.79 -1.12 1.83
N LYS A 194 6.53 -0.01 1.68
CA LYS A 194 5.96 1.33 1.69
C LYS A 194 5.31 1.60 0.33
N SER A 195 4.19 2.31 0.34
CA SER A 195 3.67 2.90 -0.89
C SER A 195 4.66 3.95 -1.39
N SER A 196 5.01 3.91 -2.68
CA SER A 196 5.82 4.98 -3.29
C SER A 196 5.24 5.39 -4.63
N VAL A 197 5.23 6.70 -4.87
CA VAL A 197 4.61 7.32 -6.05
C VAL A 197 5.61 7.45 -7.21
N GLY A 198 6.86 6.99 -7.06
CA GLY A 198 7.91 7.18 -8.08
C GLY A 198 8.96 6.09 -8.22
N ASP A 199 9.02 5.07 -7.36
CA ASP A 199 10.02 3.99 -7.52
C ASP A 199 9.46 2.85 -8.38
N ALA A 200 9.72 2.90 -9.68
CA ALA A 200 9.38 1.81 -10.60
C ALA A 200 10.32 0.59 -10.42
N ASP A 201 11.59 0.84 -10.10
CA ASP A 201 12.65 -0.17 -10.18
C ASP A 201 13.04 -0.79 -8.82
N GLY A 202 12.36 -0.42 -7.73
CA GLY A 202 12.68 -0.94 -6.41
C GLY A 202 11.58 -0.72 -5.39
N PHE A 203 11.89 -1.09 -4.15
CA PHE A 203 10.97 -1.13 -3.04
C PHE A 203 11.61 -0.44 -1.84
N GLN A 204 10.92 0.56 -1.32
CA GLN A 204 11.17 1.02 0.05
C GLN A 204 10.41 0.10 1.00
N VAL A 205 11.08 -0.33 2.06
CA VAL A 205 10.51 -1.23 3.06
C VAL A 205 10.80 -0.76 4.46
N ILE A 206 9.85 -1.06 5.34
CA ILE A 206 10.07 -1.09 6.78
C ILE A 206 10.41 -2.53 7.13
N LEU A 207 11.58 -2.74 7.70
CA LEU A 207 12.10 -4.03 8.14
C LEU A 207 11.88 -4.18 9.64
N TYR A 208 11.27 -5.30 10.00
CA TYR A 208 11.07 -5.77 11.35
C TYR A 208 12.01 -6.94 11.60
N SER A 209 12.76 -6.87 12.69
CA SER A 209 13.77 -7.85 13.05
C SER A 209 13.56 -8.38 14.45
N SER A 210 13.72 -9.70 14.63
CA SER A 210 13.55 -10.34 15.95
C SER A 210 14.61 -9.92 16.97
N ARG A 211 15.71 -9.30 16.51
CA ARG A 211 16.77 -8.72 17.34
C ARG A 211 17.44 -7.54 16.63
N PRO A 212 18.13 -6.65 17.36
CA PRO A 212 18.87 -5.55 16.74
C PRO A 212 19.88 -6.03 15.70
N ILE A 213 19.95 -5.33 14.57
CA ILE A 213 20.89 -5.57 13.47
C ILE A 213 22.05 -4.60 13.59
N SER A 214 23.28 -5.11 13.56
CA SER A 214 24.51 -4.30 13.55
C SER A 214 25.14 -4.30 12.15
N GLY A 215 25.30 -3.13 11.52
CA GLY A 215 26.19 -2.97 10.37
C GLY A 215 25.70 -3.43 8.99
N GLY A 216 24.39 -3.31 8.68
CA GLY A 216 23.87 -3.60 7.34
C GLY A 216 24.03 -2.42 6.36
N LYS A 217 24.67 -2.66 5.21
CA LYS A 217 24.79 -1.64 4.15
C LYS A 217 23.41 -1.37 3.56
N GLY A 218 22.97 -0.11 3.59
CA GLY A 218 21.66 0.31 3.07
C GLY A 218 20.50 0.13 4.05
N LEU A 219 20.79 -0.18 5.33
CA LEU A 219 19.81 -0.13 6.41
C LEU A 219 19.93 1.22 7.13
N GLU A 220 18.79 1.89 7.29
CA GLU A 220 18.61 3.09 8.11
C GLU A 220 17.84 2.69 9.37
N GLU A 221 18.31 3.10 10.54
CA GLU A 221 17.65 2.78 11.81
C GLU A 221 16.42 3.66 12.04
N ILE A 222 15.27 3.04 12.36
CA ILE A 222 14.06 3.74 12.83
C ILE A 222 14.03 3.71 14.36
N ASP A 223 14.20 2.52 14.92
CA ASP A 223 14.38 2.24 16.34
C ASP A 223 15.06 0.88 16.50
N GLY A 224 16.36 0.89 16.76
CA GLY A 224 17.15 -0.33 16.91
C GLY A 224 16.78 -1.14 18.15
N SER A 225 16.21 -0.51 19.17
CA SER A 225 15.80 -1.19 20.41
C SER A 225 14.58 -2.10 20.20
N THR A 226 13.73 -1.75 19.24
CA THR A 226 12.56 -2.54 18.82
C THR A 226 12.79 -3.30 17.51
N GLY A 227 14.02 -3.28 16.97
CA GLY A 227 14.37 -3.98 15.73
C GLY A 227 13.70 -3.41 14.47
N LEU A 228 13.47 -2.10 14.43
CA LEU A 228 12.85 -1.39 13.31
C LEU A 228 13.88 -0.66 12.45
N TYR A 229 13.86 -0.95 11.15
CA TYR A 229 14.75 -0.36 10.17
C TYR A 229 14.00 0.04 8.90
N HIS A 230 14.56 0.97 8.15
CA HIS A 230 14.15 1.33 6.80
C HIS A 230 15.21 0.87 5.81
N ALA A 231 14.79 0.36 4.66
CA ALA A 231 15.71 -0.04 3.61
C ALA A 231 15.11 0.15 2.23
N TYR A 232 16.00 0.20 1.24
CA TYR A 232 15.65 0.12 -0.16
C TYR A 232 16.26 -1.14 -0.75
N PHE A 233 15.44 -1.95 -1.42
CA PHE A 233 15.93 -3.10 -2.17
C PHE A 233 15.35 -3.11 -3.58
N ARG A 234 16.11 -3.66 -4.52
CA ARG A 234 15.65 -3.94 -5.87
C ARG A 234 15.44 -5.43 -6.00
N HIS A 235 14.49 -5.83 -6.83
CA HIS A 235 14.33 -7.24 -7.16
C HIS A 235 13.63 -7.31 -8.51
N ARG A 236 14.37 -7.71 -9.54
CA ARG A 236 13.93 -7.60 -10.94
C ARG A 236 12.52 -8.15 -11.19
N LEU A 237 12.24 -9.36 -10.69
CA LEU A 237 10.93 -10.00 -10.90
C LEU A 237 9.78 -9.27 -10.18
N LEU A 238 9.98 -8.89 -8.91
CA LEU A 238 8.97 -8.16 -8.15
C LEU A 238 8.74 -6.77 -8.73
N ALA A 239 9.80 -6.08 -9.18
CA ALA A 239 9.70 -4.79 -9.85
C ALA A 239 8.87 -4.90 -11.14
N GLU A 240 9.11 -5.94 -11.95
CA GLU A 240 8.32 -6.21 -13.15
C GLU A 240 6.86 -6.51 -12.84
N MET A 241 6.59 -7.37 -11.85
CA MET A 241 5.22 -7.63 -11.39
C MET A 241 4.54 -6.36 -10.87
N ARG A 242 5.28 -5.49 -10.16
CA ARG A 242 4.79 -4.19 -9.69
C ARG A 242 4.43 -3.28 -10.86
N ARG A 243 5.29 -3.21 -11.89
CA ARG A 243 5.07 -2.42 -13.11
C ARG A 243 3.82 -2.89 -13.84
N GLN A 244 3.70 -4.19 -14.14
CA GLN A 244 2.50 -4.76 -14.77
C GLN A 244 1.24 -4.50 -13.96
N SER A 245 1.31 -4.67 -12.63
CA SER A 245 0.18 -4.38 -11.75
C SER A 245 -0.20 -2.89 -11.76
N ASN A 246 0.77 -1.98 -11.81
CA ASN A 246 0.51 -0.54 -11.92
C ASN A 246 -0.13 -0.18 -13.27
N GLU A 247 0.35 -0.74 -14.37
CA GLU A 247 -0.21 -0.57 -15.73
C GLU A 247 -1.62 -1.16 -15.84
N MET A 248 -1.87 -2.23 -15.10
CA MET A 248 -3.19 -2.80 -14.97
C MET A 248 -4.08 -2.03 -13.99
N HIS A 249 -3.55 -1.03 -13.30
CA HIS A 249 -4.19 -0.31 -12.21
C HIS A 249 -4.71 -1.34 -11.21
N ILE A 250 -3.84 -2.08 -10.52
CA ILE A 250 -4.23 -3.05 -9.49
C ILE A 250 -3.86 -2.45 -8.15
N MET A 251 -4.89 -2.10 -7.37
CA MET A 251 -4.70 -1.63 -6.00
C MET A 251 -4.25 -2.78 -5.11
N ARG A 252 -3.20 -2.52 -4.33
CA ARG A 252 -2.73 -3.43 -3.27
C ARG A 252 -2.69 -2.65 -1.96
N ILE A 253 -3.20 -3.26 -0.90
CA ILE A 253 -3.45 -2.64 0.40
C ILE A 253 -2.18 -2.67 1.24
N VAL A 254 -1.60 -3.86 1.40
CA VAL A 254 -0.32 -4.07 2.10
C VAL A 254 0.40 -5.26 1.50
N HIS A 255 1.74 -5.19 1.46
CA HIS A 255 2.59 -6.32 1.06
C HIS A 255 3.61 -6.60 2.13
N PHE A 256 3.70 -7.87 2.52
CA PHE A 256 4.75 -8.38 3.37
C PHE A 256 5.68 -9.27 2.57
N ILE A 257 6.98 -9.16 2.84
CA ILE A 257 8.02 -9.96 2.23
C ILE A 257 8.86 -10.57 3.34
N ARG A 258 9.05 -11.88 3.31
CA ARG A 258 9.92 -12.59 4.26
C ARG A 258 10.91 -13.50 3.52
N PRO A 259 12.19 -13.51 3.91
CA PRO A 259 13.13 -14.48 3.38
C PRO A 259 12.84 -15.89 3.90
N VAL A 260 12.88 -16.88 3.01
CA VAL A 260 12.70 -18.31 3.34
C VAL A 260 13.75 -19.11 2.57
N GLY A 261 14.86 -19.43 3.24
CA GLY A 261 16.00 -20.08 2.58
C GLY A 261 16.58 -19.19 1.47
N SER A 262 16.60 -19.69 0.24
CA SER A 262 17.03 -18.95 -0.96
C SER A 262 15.91 -18.22 -1.69
N GLU A 263 14.70 -18.23 -1.13
CA GLU A 263 13.50 -17.62 -1.73
C GLU A 263 13.00 -16.45 -0.88
N LEU A 264 12.15 -15.63 -1.49
CA LEU A 264 11.33 -14.64 -0.81
C LEU A 264 9.89 -15.11 -0.88
N GLU A 265 9.23 -15.20 0.27
CA GLU A 265 7.78 -15.37 0.35
C GLU A 265 7.13 -13.98 0.41
N VAL A 266 6.25 -13.72 -0.55
CA VAL A 266 5.54 -12.46 -0.72
C VAL A 266 4.07 -12.68 -0.44
N ASN A 267 3.50 -11.83 0.41
CA ASN A 267 2.10 -11.87 0.84
C ASN A 267 1.45 -10.54 0.51
N VAL A 268 0.43 -10.57 -0.34
CA VAL A 268 -0.20 -9.37 -0.88
C VAL A 268 -1.67 -9.39 -0.54
N PHE A 269 -2.11 -8.34 0.16
CA PHE A 269 -3.52 -8.10 0.44
C PHE A 269 -4.06 -7.09 -0.54
N LEU A 270 -5.19 -7.39 -1.17
CA LEU A 270 -5.82 -6.54 -2.17
C LEU A 270 -7.35 -6.71 -2.14
N PRO A 271 -8.11 -5.75 -2.69
CA PRO A 271 -9.56 -5.92 -2.84
C PRO A 271 -9.89 -7.16 -3.68
N GLU A 272 -10.94 -7.89 -3.32
CA GLU A 272 -11.37 -9.13 -3.97
C GLU A 272 -11.61 -8.93 -5.48
N SER A 273 -12.15 -7.77 -5.87
CA SER A 273 -12.41 -7.42 -7.29
C SER A 273 -11.14 -7.33 -8.14
N GLU A 274 -9.99 -7.08 -7.51
CA GLU A 274 -8.69 -6.94 -8.19
C GLU A 274 -7.91 -8.27 -8.19
N ALA A 275 -8.34 -9.24 -7.38
CA ALA A 275 -7.56 -10.44 -7.10
C ALA A 275 -7.37 -11.33 -8.34
N HIS A 276 -8.38 -11.40 -9.20
CA HIS A 276 -8.30 -12.17 -10.45
C HIS A 276 -7.28 -11.57 -11.43
N ASP A 277 -7.28 -10.26 -11.60
CA ASP A 277 -6.33 -9.59 -12.49
C ASP A 277 -4.90 -9.63 -11.92
N TYR A 278 -4.75 -9.56 -10.60
CA TYR A 278 -3.45 -9.75 -9.96
C TYR A 278 -2.90 -11.17 -10.13
N LEU A 279 -3.76 -12.19 -10.04
CA LEU A 279 -3.36 -13.57 -10.31
C LEU A 279 -2.85 -13.76 -11.75
N LYS A 280 -3.35 -13.00 -12.74
CA LYS A 280 -2.81 -13.06 -14.10
C LYS A 280 -1.37 -12.55 -14.17
N VAL A 281 -1.05 -11.49 -13.42
CA VAL A 281 0.33 -10.98 -13.30
C VAL A 281 1.25 -12.03 -12.65
N VAL A 282 0.79 -12.63 -11.55
CA VAL A 282 1.53 -13.70 -10.85
C VAL A 282 1.73 -14.92 -11.75
N ALA A 283 0.67 -15.39 -12.41
CA ALA A 283 0.71 -16.57 -13.28
C ALA A 283 1.56 -16.34 -14.53
N GLY A 284 1.47 -15.17 -15.17
CA GLY A 284 2.32 -14.81 -16.30
C GLY A 284 3.81 -14.87 -15.94
N SER A 285 4.16 -14.47 -14.72
CA SER A 285 5.51 -14.56 -14.18
C SER A 285 5.91 -15.99 -13.77
N ALA A 286 4.94 -16.83 -13.38
CA ALA A 286 5.16 -18.23 -13.00
C ALA A 286 5.51 -19.13 -14.19
N VAL A 287 4.97 -18.84 -15.39
CA VAL A 287 5.26 -19.60 -16.63
C VAL A 287 6.76 -19.57 -16.99
N GLU A 288 7.50 -18.56 -16.53
CA GLU A 288 8.97 -18.50 -16.67
C GLU A 288 9.73 -19.37 -15.65
N GLY A 289 9.03 -20.14 -14.80
CA GLY A 289 9.63 -21.02 -13.78
C GLY A 289 10.15 -20.28 -12.54
N ARG A 290 9.70 -19.04 -12.29
CA ARG A 290 10.25 -18.16 -11.24
C ARG A 290 9.29 -17.82 -10.10
N VAL A 291 8.05 -18.29 -10.15
CA VAL A 291 7.04 -17.99 -9.13
C VAL A 291 6.29 -19.24 -8.72
N THR A 292 6.22 -19.50 -7.42
CA THR A 292 5.43 -20.59 -6.83
C THR A 292 4.26 -20.02 -6.07
N LEU A 293 3.03 -20.19 -6.56
CA LEU A 293 1.83 -19.77 -5.84
C LEU A 293 1.66 -20.64 -4.58
N LEU A 294 1.52 -20.00 -3.43
CA LEU A 294 1.28 -20.69 -2.15
C LEU A 294 -0.20 -20.65 -1.76
N ARG A 295 -0.82 -19.47 -1.85
CA ARG A 295 -2.18 -19.24 -1.34
C ARG A 295 -2.95 -18.25 -2.21
N TYR A 296 -4.23 -18.52 -2.37
CA TYR A 296 -5.24 -17.61 -2.90
C TYR A 296 -6.50 -17.81 -2.05
N MET A 297 -6.77 -16.90 -1.13
CA MET A 297 -7.86 -17.07 -0.17
C MET A 297 -8.46 -15.74 0.26
N GLN A 298 -9.74 -15.76 0.61
CA GLN A 298 -10.41 -14.61 1.21
C GLN A 298 -9.78 -14.30 2.57
N TYR A 299 -9.70 -13.01 2.90
CA TYR A 299 -9.24 -12.56 4.21
C TYR A 299 -10.17 -13.01 5.32
N GLU A 300 -9.59 -13.64 6.33
CA GLU A 300 -10.21 -13.94 7.62
C GLU A 300 -9.21 -13.59 8.72
N SER A 301 -9.67 -13.21 9.92
CA SER A 301 -8.79 -12.70 10.97
C SER A 301 -7.71 -13.70 11.43
N GLY A 302 -7.89 -15.00 11.20
CA GLY A 302 -6.88 -16.04 11.47
C GLY A 302 -5.70 -16.07 10.47
N VAL A 303 -5.75 -15.28 9.40
CA VAL A 303 -4.68 -15.24 8.37
C VAL A 303 -3.32 -14.83 8.96
N TRP A 304 -3.32 -14.05 10.05
CA TRP A 304 -2.11 -13.57 10.71
C TRP A 304 -1.29 -14.65 11.38
N ASP A 305 -1.88 -15.83 11.64
CA ASP A 305 -1.16 -16.98 12.17
C ASP A 305 -0.42 -17.76 11.06
N LEU A 306 -0.67 -17.43 9.80
CA LEU A 306 -0.05 -18.07 8.63
C LEU A 306 1.15 -17.26 8.08
N LEU A 307 1.24 -15.98 8.44
CA LEU A 307 2.12 -14.98 7.82
C LEU A 307 3.22 -14.50 8.75
#